data_AF-S5ZXR5-F1
#
_entry.id   AF-S5ZXR5-F1
#
_cell.length_a   1.000
_cell.length_b   1.000
_cell.length_c   1.000
_cell.angle_alpha   90.00
_cell.angle_beta   90.00
_cell.angle_gamma   90.00
#
_symmetry.space_group_name_H-M   'P 1'
#
loop_
_entity.id
_entity.type
_entity.pdbx_description
1 polymer ?
#
loop_
_entity_poly.entity_id
_entity_poly.type
_entity_poly.pdbx_seq_one_letter_code
_entity_poly.pdbx_strand_id
1 'polypeptide(L)'
;MSEDFMKDIKYIMVTYYPNHWNNLPNNETSYTRRLLKGVQPNELIEYAKTLFIKLSDEHATAEKAWIGLVYGYDTKREKNKIYFKVKIEREIPLHQLPPEIQALRKSGWYLKEKVLPIETSHASSLVPPFFSELLATNNWEEFEDGVSYLLKLIGINEIFRYDKTEQKGRPDGFFIVNNLAVIYDATLDTKFE
;
A
#
# COMPACT_ATOMS: atom_id res chain seq x y z
N MET A 1 10.23 19.75 12.87
CA MET A 1 9.80 20.75 11.86
C MET A 1 9.87 20.17 10.44
N SER A 2 9.35 18.96 10.19
CA SER A 2 9.58 18.26 8.90
C SER A 2 8.34 17.64 8.23
N GLU A 3 7.14 17.74 8.80
CA GLU A 3 5.93 17.06 8.25
C GLU A 3 5.03 17.93 7.36
N ASP A 4 5.19 19.25 7.39
CA ASP A 4 4.20 20.18 6.82
C ASP A 4 4.04 20.05 5.30
N PHE A 5 5.11 19.68 4.57
CA PHE A 5 5.05 19.58 3.12
C PHE A 5 4.24 18.38 2.62
N MET A 6 4.08 17.33 3.43
CA MET A 6 3.37 16.11 3.05
C MET A 6 1.85 16.27 3.09
N LYS A 7 1.34 17.31 3.77
CA LYS A 7 -0.10 17.59 3.93
C LYS A 7 -0.82 17.67 2.58
N ASP A 8 -0.23 18.39 1.64
CA ASP A 8 -0.85 18.67 0.33
C ASP A 8 -0.47 17.66 -0.76
N ILE A 9 0.47 16.75 -0.50
CA ILE A 9 0.89 15.75 -1.48
C ILE A 9 -0.26 14.79 -1.75
N LYS A 10 -0.61 14.58 -3.02
CA LYS A 10 -1.63 13.60 -3.44
C LYS A 10 -1.00 12.31 -3.94
N TYR A 11 0.09 12.43 -4.68
CA TYR A 11 0.77 11.29 -5.30
C TYR A 11 2.21 11.15 -4.85
N ILE A 12 2.69 9.91 -4.84
CA ILE A 12 4.09 9.55 -4.68
C ILE A 12 4.48 8.77 -5.94
N MET A 13 5.42 9.30 -6.72
CA MET A 13 5.88 8.68 -7.96
C MET A 13 7.33 8.28 -7.84
N VAL A 14 7.61 6.99 -8.05
CA VAL A 14 8.90 6.37 -7.81
C VAL A 14 9.43 5.79 -9.12
N THR A 15 10.70 6.05 -9.43
CA THR A 15 11.35 5.60 -10.67
C THR A 15 12.77 5.07 -10.42
N TYR A 16 13.20 4.13 -11.27
CA TYR A 16 14.60 3.72 -11.43
C TYR A 16 15.28 4.43 -12.62
N TYR A 17 14.52 5.16 -13.44
CA TYR A 17 15.05 5.64 -14.70
C TYR A 17 16.16 6.68 -14.48
N PRO A 18 17.33 6.50 -15.13
CA PRO A 18 18.40 7.47 -15.04
C PRO A 18 17.94 8.79 -15.67
N ASN A 19 18.32 9.92 -15.05
CA ASN A 19 18.03 11.27 -15.54
C ASN A 19 16.54 11.53 -15.83
N HIS A 20 15.65 10.95 -15.02
CA HIS A 20 14.21 11.06 -15.24
C HIS A 20 13.69 12.39 -14.72
N TRP A 21 13.31 12.49 -13.44
CA TRP A 21 12.52 13.61 -12.93
C TRP A 21 13.08 15.03 -13.16
N ASN A 22 14.39 15.20 -13.09
CA ASN A 22 15.04 16.51 -13.23
C ASN A 22 15.60 16.80 -14.62
N ASN A 23 15.43 15.89 -15.59
CA ASN A 23 15.99 16.04 -16.94
C ASN A 23 15.10 15.39 -18.03
N LEU A 24 13.79 15.63 -17.95
CA LEU A 24 12.85 15.16 -18.96
C LEU A 24 12.82 16.08 -20.20
N PRO A 25 12.93 15.54 -21.43
CA PRO A 25 12.67 16.31 -22.62
C PRO A 25 11.22 16.79 -22.64
N ASN A 26 11.01 18.09 -22.85
CA ASN A 26 9.69 18.75 -22.80
C ASN A 26 8.92 18.55 -21.49
N ASN A 27 9.61 18.18 -20.41
CA ASN A 27 8.99 17.83 -19.14
C ASN A 27 7.93 16.71 -19.25
N GLU A 28 7.97 15.89 -20.31
CA GLU A 28 6.97 14.86 -20.58
C GLU A 28 7.60 13.47 -20.42
N THR A 29 6.82 12.54 -19.86
CA THR A 29 7.18 11.12 -19.77
C THR A 29 5.92 10.27 -19.83
N SER A 30 6.08 8.95 -19.78
CA SER A 30 4.96 8.03 -19.65
C SER A 30 5.22 6.91 -18.66
N TYR A 31 4.16 6.43 -18.03
CA TYR A 31 4.13 5.17 -17.28
C TYR A 31 3.18 4.19 -17.93
N THR A 32 3.50 2.90 -17.82
CA THR A 32 2.54 1.85 -18.18
C THR A 32 1.42 1.81 -17.16
N ARG A 33 0.22 1.41 -17.57
CA ARG A 33 -0.95 1.33 -16.66
C ARG A 33 -0.70 0.43 -15.44
N ARG A 34 0.22 -0.55 -15.55
CA ARG A 34 0.62 -1.46 -14.46
C ARG A 34 1.38 -0.78 -13.33
N LEU A 35 1.96 0.38 -13.59
CA LEU A 35 2.68 1.18 -12.60
C LEU A 35 1.74 2.03 -11.74
N LEU A 36 0.45 2.18 -12.10
CA LEU A 36 -0.52 2.82 -11.22
C LEU A 36 -0.83 1.86 -10.06
N LYS A 37 -0.52 2.30 -8.85
CA LYS A 37 -0.72 1.57 -7.60
C LYS A 37 -1.81 2.26 -6.80
N GLY A 38 -3.04 1.84 -7.08
CA GLY A 38 -4.23 2.30 -6.37
C GLY A 38 -4.81 3.62 -6.86
N VAL A 39 -4.47 4.03 -8.10
CA VAL A 39 -5.04 5.18 -8.82
C VAL A 39 -5.60 4.68 -10.14
N GLN A 40 -6.82 5.07 -10.52
CA GLN A 40 -7.36 4.75 -11.84
C GLN A 40 -7.05 5.87 -12.85
N PRO A 41 -6.82 5.56 -14.14
CA PRO A 41 -6.48 6.56 -15.17
C PRO A 41 -7.53 7.67 -15.35
N ASN A 42 -8.80 7.39 -15.07
CA ASN A 42 -9.91 8.34 -15.14
C ASN A 42 -10.08 9.20 -13.86
N GLU A 43 -9.34 8.90 -12.81
CA GLU A 43 -9.37 9.61 -11.52
C GLU A 43 -8.16 10.54 -11.34
N LEU A 44 -7.34 10.70 -12.38
CA LEU A 44 -6.15 11.54 -12.34
C LEU A 44 -6.53 13.01 -12.20
N ILE A 45 -5.97 13.63 -11.16
CA ILE A 45 -6.22 15.03 -10.78
C ILE A 45 -5.17 15.91 -11.46
N GLU A 46 -5.61 16.87 -12.26
CA GLU A 46 -4.71 17.83 -12.93
C GLU A 46 -3.97 18.70 -11.92
N TYR A 47 -2.71 19.01 -12.22
CA TYR A 47 -1.80 19.78 -11.36
C TYR A 47 -1.69 19.24 -9.93
N ALA A 48 -1.72 17.92 -9.76
CA ALA A 48 -1.63 17.32 -8.45
C ALA A 48 -0.22 17.43 -7.87
N LYS A 49 -0.13 17.91 -6.63
CA LYS A 49 1.13 17.99 -5.88
C LYS A 49 1.66 16.59 -5.61
N THR A 50 2.90 16.36 -6.01
CA THR A 50 3.48 15.03 -6.14
C THR A 50 4.88 15.02 -5.57
N LEU A 51 5.17 13.97 -4.81
CA LEU A 51 6.50 13.64 -4.36
C LEU A 51 7.13 12.70 -5.41
N PHE A 52 8.21 13.15 -6.04
CA PHE A 52 8.97 12.38 -7.01
C PHE A 52 10.20 11.78 -6.34
N ILE A 53 10.41 10.48 -6.52
CA ILE A 53 11.54 9.75 -5.92
C ILE A 53 12.29 9.02 -7.02
N LYS A 54 13.62 9.17 -7.00
CA LYS A 54 14.54 8.35 -7.78
C LYS A 54 15.17 7.31 -6.86
N LEU A 55 15.08 6.05 -7.25
CA LEU A 55 15.76 4.94 -6.58
C LEU A 55 17.12 4.68 -7.23
N SER A 56 18.07 4.17 -6.45
CA SER A 56 19.35 3.67 -6.91
C SER A 56 19.18 2.30 -7.60
N ASP A 57 19.95 2.07 -8.65
CA ASP A 57 19.91 0.81 -9.41
C ASP A 57 20.49 -0.37 -8.61
N GLU A 58 21.43 -0.12 -7.68
CA GLU A 58 22.16 -1.18 -6.95
C GLU A 58 21.41 -1.72 -5.73
N HIS A 59 20.64 -0.88 -5.03
CA HIS A 59 20.03 -1.24 -3.75
C HIS A 59 18.55 -0.92 -3.63
N ALA A 60 17.92 -0.38 -4.69
CA ALA A 60 16.54 0.08 -4.65
C ALA A 60 16.26 1.10 -3.53
N THR A 61 17.30 1.80 -3.07
CA THR A 61 17.20 2.82 -2.03
C THR A 61 16.94 4.18 -2.65
N ALA A 62 16.21 5.06 -1.96
CA ALA A 62 16.01 6.42 -2.45
C ALA A 62 17.37 7.14 -2.60
N GLU A 63 17.65 7.64 -3.79
CA GLU A 63 18.87 8.40 -4.12
C GLU A 63 18.58 9.90 -4.04
N LYS A 64 17.43 10.33 -4.56
CA LYS A 64 16.98 11.72 -4.59
C LYS A 64 15.46 11.83 -4.54
N ALA A 65 14.98 12.96 -4.04
CA ALA A 65 13.56 13.25 -3.96
C ALA A 65 13.26 14.71 -4.26
N TRP A 66 12.11 14.96 -4.90
CA TRP A 66 11.66 16.30 -5.29
C TRP A 66 10.18 16.47 -5.03
N ILE A 67 9.78 17.71 -4.79
CA ILE A 67 8.37 18.12 -4.78
C ILE A 67 8.08 18.82 -6.10
N GLY A 68 6.92 18.53 -6.67
CA GLY A 68 6.44 19.21 -7.86
C GLY A 68 4.99 18.90 -8.18
N LEU A 69 4.64 19.07 -9.44
CA LEU A 69 3.29 18.87 -9.98
C LEU A 69 3.33 17.86 -11.13
N VAL A 70 2.27 17.06 -11.24
CA VAL A 70 2.01 16.22 -12.40
C VAL A 70 0.70 16.64 -13.07
N TYR A 71 0.70 16.73 -14.40
CA TYR A 71 -0.39 17.34 -15.17
C TYR A 71 -0.38 16.91 -16.64
N GLY A 72 -1.38 17.32 -17.42
CA GLY A 72 -1.43 17.16 -18.87
C GLY A 72 -1.53 15.70 -19.29
N TYR A 73 -2.47 14.95 -18.70
CA TYR A 73 -2.59 13.51 -18.92
C TYR A 73 -3.11 13.17 -20.31
N ASP A 74 -2.40 12.30 -21.00
CA ASP A 74 -2.81 11.73 -22.28
C ASP A 74 -2.88 10.20 -22.16
N THR A 75 -4.11 9.73 -21.96
CA THR A 75 -4.47 8.31 -21.82
C THR A 75 -4.91 7.67 -23.14
N LYS A 76 -4.98 8.47 -24.23
CA LYS A 76 -5.51 8.05 -25.54
C LYS A 76 -4.41 7.80 -26.56
N ARG A 77 -3.23 8.41 -26.41
CA ARG A 77 -2.07 8.23 -27.32
C ARG A 77 -1.66 6.79 -27.50
N GLU A 78 -1.64 6.01 -26.42
CA GLU A 78 -1.24 4.60 -26.46
C GLU A 78 -2.04 3.79 -25.42
N LYS A 79 -2.63 2.65 -25.85
CA LYS A 79 -3.59 1.88 -25.03
C LYS A 79 -3.07 1.49 -23.65
N ASN A 80 -1.78 1.17 -23.51
CA ASN A 80 -1.21 0.65 -22.26
C ASN A 80 -0.34 1.67 -21.49
N LYS A 81 -0.28 2.92 -21.95
CA LYS A 81 0.52 3.96 -21.29
C LYS A 81 -0.33 5.17 -20.96
N ILE A 82 0.16 5.94 -20.01
CA ILE A 82 -0.33 7.27 -19.68
C ILE A 82 0.85 8.19 -19.84
N TYR A 83 0.74 9.12 -20.79
CA TYR A 83 1.69 10.20 -20.96
C TYR A 83 1.27 11.36 -20.04
N PHE A 84 2.25 12.02 -19.44
CA PHE A 84 2.01 13.12 -18.51
C PHE A 84 3.22 14.03 -18.45
N LYS A 85 2.99 15.26 -17.98
CA LYS A 85 4.01 16.26 -17.76
C LYS A 85 4.32 16.44 -16.29
N VAL A 86 5.56 16.83 -16.02
CA VAL A 86 6.14 16.96 -14.69
C VAL A 86 6.71 18.36 -14.54
N LYS A 87 6.35 19.07 -13.47
CA LYS A 87 7.00 20.33 -13.10
C LYS A 87 7.65 20.16 -11.74
N ILE A 88 8.98 20.12 -11.70
CA ILE A 88 9.74 20.10 -10.45
C ILE A 88 9.77 21.50 -9.85
N GLU A 89 9.42 21.62 -8.57
CA GLU A 89 9.45 22.89 -7.83
C GLU A 89 10.72 23.01 -7.00
N ARG A 90 11.07 21.96 -6.24
CA ARG A 90 12.27 21.93 -5.40
C ARG A 90 12.73 20.51 -5.10
N GLU A 91 14.02 20.34 -4.88
CA GLU A 91 14.59 19.14 -4.29
C GLU A 91 14.38 19.12 -2.77
N ILE A 92 14.18 17.94 -2.21
CA ILE A 92 14.07 17.76 -0.76
C ILE A 92 15.10 16.74 -0.25
N PRO A 93 15.72 17.00 0.92
CA PRO A 93 16.63 16.04 1.52
C PRO A 93 15.93 14.73 1.91
N LEU A 94 16.56 13.59 1.64
CA LEU A 94 15.99 12.27 1.91
C LEU A 94 15.66 12.03 3.39
N HIS A 95 16.43 12.62 4.31
CA HIS A 95 16.18 12.51 5.75
C HIS A 95 14.86 13.16 6.21
N GLN A 96 14.22 13.97 5.35
CA GLN A 96 12.90 14.55 5.59
C GLN A 96 11.76 13.66 5.10
N LEU A 97 12.06 12.56 4.40
CA LEU A 97 11.05 11.62 3.95
C LEU A 97 10.57 10.74 5.10
N PRO A 98 9.26 10.48 5.21
CA PRO A 98 8.72 9.48 6.12
C PRO A 98 9.35 8.08 5.92
N PRO A 99 9.55 7.28 6.98
CA PRO A 99 10.14 5.94 6.89
C PRO A 99 9.42 5.01 5.90
N GLU A 100 8.09 5.09 5.81
CA GLU A 100 7.26 4.27 4.93
C GLU A 100 7.56 4.58 3.46
N ILE A 101 7.81 5.85 3.15
CA ILE A 101 8.21 6.30 1.82
C ILE A 101 9.64 5.86 1.53
N GLN A 102 10.54 5.98 2.51
CA GLN A 102 11.90 5.47 2.40
C GLN A 102 11.97 3.96 2.26
N ALA A 103 10.93 3.21 2.64
CA ALA A 103 10.81 1.76 2.49
C ALA A 103 10.31 1.33 1.10
N LEU A 104 9.88 2.26 0.23
CA LEU A 104 9.48 1.91 -1.13
C LEU A 104 10.68 1.41 -1.95
N ARG A 105 10.53 0.21 -2.54
CA ARG A 105 11.55 -0.47 -3.35
C ARG A 105 11.10 -0.75 -4.79
N LYS A 106 9.99 -0.17 -5.25
CA LYS A 106 9.44 -0.46 -6.58
C LYS A 106 9.03 0.83 -7.27
N SER A 107 9.30 0.90 -8.57
CA SER A 107 8.74 1.97 -9.40
C SER A 107 7.23 1.88 -9.40
N GLY A 108 6.59 3.04 -9.38
CA GLY A 108 5.15 3.10 -9.38
C GLY A 108 4.63 4.51 -9.15
N TRP A 109 3.34 4.65 -9.39
CA TRP A 109 2.55 5.83 -9.09
C TRP A 109 1.56 5.46 -8.00
N TYR A 110 1.86 5.92 -6.79
CA TYR A 110 1.12 5.57 -5.59
C TYR A 110 0.23 6.74 -5.16
N LEU A 111 -0.94 6.42 -4.63
CA LEU A 111 -1.75 7.37 -3.88
C LEU A 111 -1.14 7.55 -2.48
N LYS A 112 -0.93 8.79 -2.03
CA LYS A 112 -0.32 9.06 -0.70
C LYS A 112 -1.04 8.30 0.42
N GLU A 113 -2.38 8.37 0.43
CA GLU A 113 -3.24 7.75 1.45
C GLU A 113 -3.10 6.21 1.53
N LYS A 114 -2.59 5.57 0.48
CA LYS A 114 -2.35 4.11 0.47
C LYS A 114 -0.94 3.73 0.93
N VAL A 115 0.01 4.67 0.84
CA VAL A 115 1.40 4.47 1.30
C VAL A 115 1.56 4.89 2.75
N LEU A 116 0.95 6.03 3.07
CA LEU A 116 0.79 6.57 4.41
C LEU A 116 -0.70 6.43 4.73
N PRO A 117 -1.17 5.24 5.16
CA PRO A 117 -2.50 5.14 5.72
C PRO A 117 -2.58 6.19 6.81
N ILE A 118 -3.57 7.08 6.70
CA ILE A 118 -3.74 8.21 7.59
C ILE A 118 -3.64 7.68 9.02
N GLU A 119 -2.64 8.15 9.77
CA GLU A 119 -2.68 8.08 11.23
C GLU A 119 -3.90 8.89 11.64
N THR A 120 -5.06 8.22 11.66
CA THR A 120 -6.15 8.67 12.50
C THR A 120 -5.57 8.52 13.90
N SER A 121 -5.17 9.65 14.49
CA SER A 121 -4.42 9.79 15.74
C SER A 121 -5.09 9.16 16.99
N HIS A 122 -6.16 8.39 16.80
CA HIS A 122 -6.85 7.58 17.79
C HIS A 122 -7.02 6.10 17.39
N ALA A 123 -6.79 5.74 16.13
CA ALA A 123 -6.94 4.37 15.66
C ALA A 123 -5.74 3.50 16.01
N SER A 124 -4.51 4.02 16.05
CA SER A 124 -3.34 3.17 16.38
C SER A 124 -3.41 2.59 17.80
N SER A 125 -4.03 3.32 18.76
CA SER A 125 -4.31 2.81 20.10
C SER A 125 -5.44 1.77 20.15
N LEU A 126 -6.31 1.74 19.13
CA LEU A 126 -7.42 0.81 19.02
C LEU A 126 -7.11 -0.38 18.10
N VAL A 127 -6.04 -0.31 17.32
CA VAL A 127 -5.56 -1.43 16.50
C VAL A 127 -4.84 -2.42 17.41
N PRO A 128 -5.36 -3.63 17.57
CA PRO A 128 -4.73 -4.65 18.41
C PRO A 128 -3.35 -5.02 17.84
N PRO A 129 -2.30 -5.16 18.68
CA PRO A 129 -0.93 -5.37 18.20
C PRO A 129 -0.76 -6.55 17.23
N PHE A 130 -1.54 -7.62 17.42
CA PHE A 130 -1.47 -8.83 16.59
C PHE A 130 -1.93 -8.62 15.14
N PHE A 131 -2.59 -7.51 14.79
CA PHE A 131 -3.00 -7.24 13.40
C PHE A 131 -1.80 -7.19 12.45
N SER A 132 -0.68 -6.62 12.93
CA SER A 132 0.55 -6.56 12.14
C SER A 132 1.13 -7.95 11.87
N GLU A 133 1.06 -8.84 12.85
CA GLU A 133 1.51 -10.23 12.77
C GLU A 133 0.59 -11.04 11.85
N LEU A 134 -0.73 -10.90 11.99
CA LEU A 134 -1.73 -11.58 11.17
C LEU A 134 -1.60 -11.22 9.68
N LEU A 135 -1.33 -9.96 9.35
CA LEU A 135 -1.18 -9.51 7.96
C LEU A 135 0.16 -9.91 7.33
N ALA A 136 1.18 -10.21 8.14
CA ALA A 136 2.54 -10.49 7.67
C ALA A 136 2.90 -11.98 7.73
N THR A 137 2.18 -12.79 8.50
CA THR A 137 2.52 -14.20 8.71
C THR A 137 2.32 -15.02 7.44
N ASN A 138 3.24 -15.95 7.21
CA ASN A 138 3.11 -17.04 6.24
C ASN A 138 2.98 -18.41 6.94
N ASN A 139 2.89 -18.40 8.27
CA ASN A 139 2.67 -19.59 9.07
C ASN A 139 1.16 -19.80 9.21
N TRP A 140 0.67 -20.91 8.68
CA TRP A 140 -0.75 -21.25 8.71
C TRP A 140 -1.29 -21.31 10.14
N GLU A 141 -0.49 -21.80 11.09
CA GLU A 141 -0.91 -21.97 12.47
C GLU A 141 -1.11 -20.63 13.20
N GLU A 142 -0.19 -19.69 12.98
CA GLU A 142 -0.26 -18.33 13.50
C GLU A 142 -1.41 -17.53 12.85
N PHE A 143 -1.67 -17.80 11.58
CA PHE A 143 -2.79 -17.18 10.86
C PHE A 143 -4.13 -17.63 11.44
N GLU A 144 -4.33 -18.93 11.65
CA GLU A 144 -5.54 -19.46 12.31
C GLU A 144 -5.74 -18.86 13.71
N ASP A 145 -4.66 -18.76 14.49
CA ASP A 145 -4.70 -18.15 15.83
C ASP A 145 -5.10 -16.67 15.75
N GLY A 146 -4.52 -15.92 14.82
CA GLY A 146 -4.85 -14.51 14.61
C GLY A 146 -6.30 -14.29 14.12
N VAL A 147 -6.82 -15.17 13.26
CA VAL A 147 -8.24 -15.14 12.84
C VAL A 147 -9.16 -15.43 14.04
N SER A 148 -8.80 -16.38 14.90
CA SER A 148 -9.54 -16.65 16.13
C SER A 148 -9.59 -15.41 17.05
N TYR A 149 -8.48 -14.68 17.19
CA TYR A 149 -8.45 -13.44 17.96
C TYR A 149 -9.30 -12.34 17.32
N LEU A 150 -9.30 -12.24 15.98
CA LEU A 150 -10.14 -11.30 15.26
C LEU A 150 -11.63 -11.56 15.52
N LEU A 151 -12.06 -12.82 15.48
CA LEU A 151 -13.45 -13.21 15.78
C LEU A 151 -13.85 -12.81 17.21
N LYS A 152 -12.97 -13.01 18.19
CA LYS A 152 -13.20 -12.58 19.57
C LYS A 152 -13.37 -11.07 19.69
N LEU A 153 -12.54 -10.29 19.00
CA LEU A 153 -12.62 -8.83 19.04
C LEU A 153 -13.91 -8.27 18.47
N ILE A 154 -14.48 -8.90 17.44
CA ILE A 154 -15.77 -8.49 16.87
C ILE A 154 -16.97 -9.00 17.71
N GLY A 155 -16.71 -9.59 18.87
CA GLY A 155 -17.72 -10.00 19.85
C GLY A 155 -18.07 -11.48 19.84
N ILE A 156 -17.42 -12.30 19.00
CA ILE A 156 -17.63 -13.76 18.97
C ILE A 156 -16.69 -14.41 19.98
N ASN A 157 -17.07 -14.36 21.26
CA ASN A 157 -16.22 -14.83 22.34
C ASN A 157 -16.31 -16.35 22.57
N GLU A 158 -17.46 -16.95 22.23
CA GLU A 158 -17.71 -18.39 22.38
C GLU A 158 -17.38 -19.14 21.09
N ILE A 159 -16.09 -19.39 20.89
CA ILE A 159 -15.58 -20.17 19.76
C ILE A 159 -15.09 -21.52 20.25
N PHE A 160 -15.67 -22.59 19.72
CA PHE A 160 -15.13 -23.93 19.86
C PHE A 160 -14.07 -24.15 18.78
N ARG A 161 -12.83 -24.39 19.18
CA ARG A 161 -11.71 -24.69 18.27
C ARG A 161 -11.50 -26.20 18.21
N TYR A 162 -11.34 -26.73 17.01
CA TYR A 162 -10.98 -28.14 16.84
C TYR A 162 -9.49 -28.35 17.13
N ASP A 163 -9.12 -29.52 17.63
CA ASP A 163 -7.74 -29.85 17.97
C ASP A 163 -6.88 -29.96 16.69
N LYS A 164 -5.77 -29.21 16.65
CA LYS A 164 -4.85 -29.15 15.51
C LYS A 164 -4.15 -30.49 15.22
N THR A 165 -4.20 -31.45 16.16
CA THR A 165 -3.57 -32.77 16.02
C THR A 165 -4.39 -33.79 15.22
N GLU A 166 -5.68 -33.52 14.92
CA GLU A 166 -6.56 -34.41 14.13
C GLU A 166 -6.94 -33.85 12.74
N GLN A 167 -6.02 -33.14 12.08
CA GLN A 167 -6.29 -32.34 10.87
C GLN A 167 -6.16 -33.10 9.54
N LYS A 168 -7.17 -33.88 9.16
CA LYS A 168 -7.46 -34.07 7.73
C LYS A 168 -8.91 -33.73 7.43
N GLY A 169 -9.13 -32.53 6.90
CA GLY A 169 -10.40 -32.07 6.34
C GLY A 169 -11.43 -31.61 7.38
N ARG A 170 -11.01 -31.16 8.56
CA ARG A 170 -11.89 -30.56 9.57
C ARG A 170 -11.76 -29.04 9.57
N PRO A 171 -12.85 -28.31 9.83
CA PRO A 171 -12.83 -26.86 9.98
C PRO A 171 -12.02 -26.44 11.21
N ASP A 172 -11.50 -25.21 11.22
CA ASP A 172 -10.73 -24.66 12.33
C ASP A 172 -11.57 -24.43 13.58
N GLY A 173 -12.82 -24.05 13.39
CA GLY A 173 -13.69 -23.73 14.50
C GLY A 173 -15.15 -23.63 14.16
N PHE A 174 -15.92 -23.51 15.23
CA PHE A 174 -17.35 -23.43 15.23
C PHE A 174 -17.81 -22.40 16.27
N PHE A 175 -18.80 -21.60 15.92
CA PHE A 175 -19.46 -20.72 16.87
C PHE A 175 -20.93 -20.51 16.50
N ILE A 176 -21.72 -20.08 17.48
CA ILE A 176 -23.12 -19.73 17.28
C ILE A 176 -23.29 -18.25 17.59
N VAL A 177 -23.90 -17.51 16.67
CA VAL A 177 -24.35 -16.12 16.90
C VAL A 177 -25.86 -16.09 16.74
N ASN A 178 -26.57 -15.83 17.85
CA ASN A 178 -28.03 -15.87 17.91
C ASN A 178 -28.59 -17.23 17.44
N ASN A 179 -29.21 -17.27 16.27
CA ASN A 179 -29.80 -18.45 15.64
C ASN A 179 -28.99 -18.96 14.44
N LEU A 180 -27.78 -18.43 14.22
CA LEU A 180 -26.88 -18.84 13.14
C LEU A 180 -25.72 -19.65 13.70
N ALA A 181 -25.60 -20.89 13.20
CA ALA A 181 -24.47 -21.76 13.46
C ALA A 181 -23.44 -21.56 12.34
N VAL A 182 -22.21 -21.17 12.69
CA VAL A 182 -21.13 -20.88 11.74
C VAL A 182 -19.99 -21.86 11.97
N ILE A 183 -19.61 -22.53 10.90
CA ILE A 183 -18.37 -23.31 10.81
C ILE A 183 -17.43 -22.52 9.92
N TYR A 184 -16.18 -22.33 10.34
CA TYR A 184 -15.20 -21.57 9.58
C TYR A 184 -13.87 -22.33 9.45
N ASP A 185 -13.20 -22.05 8.35
CA ASP A 185 -11.89 -22.57 7.95
C ASP A 185 -11.12 -21.40 7.34
N ALA A 186 -9.94 -21.11 7.87
CA ALA A 186 -9.15 -19.93 7.61
C ALA A 186 -7.81 -20.32 7.02
N THR A 187 -7.65 -20.06 5.71
CA THR A 187 -6.46 -20.47 4.98
C THR A 187 -5.68 -19.27 4.42
N LEU A 188 -4.36 -19.42 4.37
CA LEU A 188 -3.47 -18.57 3.58
C LEU A 188 -3.44 -18.97 2.10
N ASP A 189 -4.02 -20.12 1.75
CA ASP A 189 -4.06 -20.59 0.37
C ASP A 189 -5.10 -19.80 -0.44
N THR A 190 -4.62 -19.19 -1.53
CA THR A 190 -5.44 -18.41 -2.46
C THR A 190 -6.20 -19.28 -3.47
N LYS A 191 -6.03 -20.60 -3.42
CA LYS A 191 -6.68 -21.58 -4.31
C LYS A 191 -7.85 -22.32 -3.66
N PHE A 192 -8.40 -21.82 -2.57
CA PHE A 192 -9.64 -22.36 -2.02
C PHE A 192 -10.82 -22.02 -2.95
N GLU A 193 -11.56 -23.06 -3.39
CA GLU A 193 -12.83 -22.93 -4.12
C GLU A 193 -13.99 -22.53 -3.20
#